data_AF-C4GGF8-F1
#
_entry.id   AF-C4GGF8-F1
#
_cell.length_a   1.000
_cell.length_b   1.000
_cell.length_c   1.000
_cell.angle_alpha   90.00
_cell.angle_beta   90.00
_cell.angle_gamma   90.00
#
_symmetry.space_group_name_H-M   'P 1'
#
loop_
_entity.id
_entity.type
_entity.pdbx_description
1 polymer ?
#
loop_
_entity_poly.entity_id
_entity_poly.type
_entity_poly.pdbx_seq_one_letter_code
_entity_poly.pdbx_strand_id
1 'polypeptide(L)'
;MTQSIQIQANGNLTVTLSNGAQYQLREPYAKDLDGLSQDLIKIKHTDQVQKLLQKISTPALTRVEYGKLSLADADVLNAALNFFSAPPAAKAEMTAALAELGYLAGSESAPSTLPE
;
A
#
# COMPACT_ATOMS: atom_id res chain seq x y z
N MET A 1 -0.33 -18.41 0.74
CA MET A 1 0.50 -17.51 1.55
C MET A 1 -0.37 -16.37 2.05
N THR A 2 -0.04 -15.77 3.19
CA THR A 2 -0.84 -14.71 3.80
C THR A 2 -0.45 -13.36 3.22
N GLN A 3 -1.43 -12.59 2.74
CA GLN A 3 -1.24 -11.21 2.32
C GLN A 3 -0.86 -10.34 3.52
N SER A 4 -0.02 -9.32 3.34
CA SER A 4 0.36 -8.42 4.43
C SER A 4 0.68 -7.01 3.97
N ILE A 5 0.54 -6.04 4.88
CA ILE A 5 0.97 -4.66 4.73
C ILE A 5 1.87 -4.33 5.92
N GLN A 6 3.07 -3.82 5.65
CA GLN A 6 3.99 -3.34 6.68
C GLN A 6 4.22 -1.84 6.50
N ILE A 7 4.00 -1.08 7.56
CA ILE A 7 4.22 0.37 7.57
C ILE A 7 5.68 0.62 7.95
N GLN A 8 6.42 1.29 7.07
CA GLN A 8 7.82 1.62 7.27
C GLN A 8 7.97 2.92 8.07
N ALA A 9 9.11 3.12 8.74
CA ALA A 9 9.39 4.31 9.55
C ALA A 9 9.37 5.63 8.75
N ASN A 10 9.64 5.56 7.44
CA ASN A 10 9.57 6.71 6.53
C ASN A 10 8.17 6.97 5.96
N GLY A 11 7.15 6.24 6.41
CA GLY A 11 5.77 6.36 5.94
C GLY A 11 5.45 5.57 4.67
N ASN A 12 6.43 4.90 4.04
CA ASN A 12 6.17 3.98 2.93
C ASN A 12 5.51 2.69 3.43
N LEU A 13 4.88 1.95 2.52
CA LEU A 13 4.22 0.69 2.81
C LEU A 13 4.89 -0.44 2.03
N THR A 14 5.14 -1.58 2.67
CA THR A 14 5.51 -2.81 1.98
C THR A 14 4.29 -3.72 1.93
N VAL A 15 3.82 -4.03 0.73
CA VAL A 15 2.67 -4.89 0.50
C VAL A 15 3.15 -6.24 -0.03
N THR A 16 2.78 -7.32 0.65
CA THR A 16 3.02 -8.70 0.21
C THR A 16 1.70 -9.30 -0.24
N LEU A 17 1.67 -9.78 -1.48
CA LEU A 17 0.48 -10.37 -2.10
C LEU A 17 0.39 -11.88 -1.83
N SER A 18 -0.75 -12.47 -2.14
CA SER A 18 -1.04 -13.89 -1.91
C SER A 18 -0.13 -14.84 -2.70
N ASN A 19 0.42 -14.37 -3.82
CA ASN A 19 1.38 -15.05 -4.67
C ASN A 19 2.85 -14.90 -4.19
N GLY A 20 3.08 -14.22 -3.07
CA GLY A 20 4.40 -13.94 -2.52
C GLY A 20 5.12 -12.75 -3.17
N ALA A 21 4.52 -12.08 -4.16
CA ALA A 21 5.08 -10.86 -4.72
C ALA A 21 5.05 -9.73 -3.68
N GLN A 22 6.13 -8.96 -3.61
CA GLN A 22 6.28 -7.86 -2.67
C GLN A 22 6.49 -6.54 -3.42
N TYR A 23 5.73 -5.52 -3.02
CA TYR A 23 5.79 -4.17 -3.60
C TYR A 23 6.00 -3.16 -2.49
N GLN A 24 7.01 -2.30 -2.64
CA GLN A 24 7.17 -1.13 -1.80
C GLN A 24 6.40 0.04 -2.43
N LEU A 25 5.41 0.57 -1.73
CA LEU A 25 4.60 1.71 -2.13
C LEU A 25 5.07 2.95 -1.36
N ARG A 26 5.32 4.04 -2.08
CA ARG A 26 5.57 5.36 -1.48
C ARG A 26 4.32 6.23 -1.53
N GLU A 27 4.29 7.26 -0.69
CA GLU A 27 3.25 8.29 -0.77
C GLU A 27 3.27 8.95 -2.17
N PRO A 28 2.11 9.15 -2.82
CA PRO A 28 2.03 9.85 -4.10
C PRO A 28 2.44 11.31 -3.97
N TYR A 29 3.30 11.79 -4.88
CA TYR A 29 3.55 13.21 -5.06
C TYR A 29 2.57 13.80 -6.08
N ALA A 30 2.41 15.13 -6.09
CA ALA A 30 1.55 15.82 -7.05
C ALA A 30 1.87 15.45 -8.52
N LYS A 31 3.15 15.28 -8.86
CA LYS A 31 3.60 14.84 -10.20
C LYS A 31 3.11 13.44 -10.60
N ASP A 32 2.83 12.57 -9.62
CA ASP A 32 2.35 11.21 -9.91
C ASP A 32 0.88 11.23 -10.29
N LEU A 33 0.14 12.18 -9.70
CA LEU A 33 -1.27 12.46 -9.95
C LEU A 33 -1.49 13.26 -11.25
N ASP A 34 -0.44 13.82 -11.84
CA ASP A 34 -0.52 14.54 -13.10
C ASP A 34 -1.07 13.62 -14.22
N GLY A 35 -2.10 14.11 -14.90
CA GLY A 35 -2.85 13.36 -15.91
C GLY A 35 -3.78 12.27 -15.35
N LEU A 36 -3.92 12.15 -14.02
CA LEU A 36 -4.85 11.23 -13.38
C LEU A 36 -6.08 11.96 -12.84
N SER A 37 -7.25 11.34 -12.98
CA SER A 37 -8.50 11.89 -12.42
C SER A 37 -8.58 11.57 -10.93
N GLN A 38 -8.49 12.58 -10.07
CA GLN A 38 -8.51 12.39 -8.62
C GLN A 38 -9.79 11.74 -8.11
N ASP A 39 -10.93 12.03 -8.74
CA ASP A 39 -12.21 11.40 -8.41
C ASP A 39 -12.15 9.87 -8.63
N LEU A 40 -11.59 9.47 -9.78
CA LEU A 40 -11.44 8.06 -10.15
C LEU A 40 -10.38 7.31 -9.33
N ILE A 41 -9.39 8.01 -8.76
CA ILE A 41 -8.41 7.40 -7.83
C ILE A 41 -9.08 6.99 -6.51
N LYS A 42 -10.15 7.69 -6.09
CA LYS A 42 -10.92 7.32 -4.90
C LYS A 42 -11.84 6.12 -5.13
N ILE A 43 -12.09 5.78 -6.40
CA ILE A 43 -12.90 4.61 -6.78
C ILE A 43 -11.96 3.41 -6.90
N LYS A 44 -12.26 2.35 -6.14
CA LYS A 44 -11.49 1.11 -6.16
C LYS A 44 -11.49 0.47 -7.55
N HIS A 45 -10.39 -0.21 -7.87
CA HIS A 45 -10.27 -1.11 -9.05
C HIS A 45 -10.43 -0.41 -10.41
N THR A 46 -10.08 0.88 -10.50
CA THR A 46 -10.09 1.64 -11.76
C THR A 46 -8.73 1.60 -12.47
N ASP A 47 -8.72 1.90 -13.78
CA ASP A 47 -7.50 2.11 -14.57
C ASP A 47 -6.59 3.22 -13.97
N GLN A 48 -7.20 4.20 -13.31
CA GLN A 48 -6.49 5.31 -12.65
C GLN A 48 -5.74 4.83 -11.40
N VAL A 49 -6.36 3.94 -10.61
CA VAL A 49 -5.70 3.25 -9.49
C VAL A 49 -4.52 2.41 -9.98
N GLN A 50 -4.70 1.64 -11.06
CA GLN A 50 -3.61 0.85 -11.64
C GLN A 50 -2.43 1.73 -12.09
N LYS A 51 -2.71 2.83 -12.79
CA LYS A 51 -1.68 3.78 -13.24
C LYS A 51 -0.96 4.44 -12.07
N LEU A 52 -1.68 4.79 -11.01
CA LEU A 52 -1.08 5.35 -9.82
C LEU A 52 -0.16 4.32 -9.14
N LEU A 53 -0.65 3.09 -8.93
CA LEU A 53 0.14 2.01 -8.35
C LEU A 53 1.42 1.77 -9.14
N GLN A 54 1.36 1.75 -10.47
CA GLN A 54 2.53 1.62 -11.33
C GLN A 54 3.59 2.71 -11.09
N LYS A 55 3.19 3.94 -10.76
CA LYS A 55 4.11 5.09 -10.53
C LYS A 55 4.74 5.12 -9.14
N ILE A 56 4.06 4.56 -8.14
CA ILE A 56 4.49 4.63 -6.73
C ILE A 56 5.02 3.30 -6.18
N SER A 57 4.91 2.21 -6.95
CA SER A 57 5.40 0.89 -6.56
C SER A 57 6.84 0.65 -7.00
N THR A 58 7.58 -0.09 -6.18
CA THR A 58 8.90 -0.62 -6.49
C THR A 58 8.94 -2.10 -6.09
N PRO A 59 9.15 -3.04 -7.03
CA PRO A 59 9.22 -2.82 -8.49
C PRO A 59 7.91 -2.25 -9.05
N ALA A 60 7.95 -1.65 -10.23
CA ALA A 60 6.77 -1.04 -10.84
C ALA A 60 5.73 -2.12 -11.18
N LEU A 61 4.52 -2.01 -10.61
CA LEU A 61 3.41 -2.91 -10.88
C LEU A 61 2.85 -2.66 -12.29
N THR A 62 3.24 -3.49 -13.24
CA THR A 62 2.82 -3.33 -14.63
C THR A 62 1.32 -3.60 -14.80
N ARG A 63 0.71 -3.07 -15.87
CA ARG A 63 -0.69 -3.36 -16.21
C ARG A 63 -0.98 -4.86 -16.36
N VAL A 64 0.00 -5.59 -16.92
CA VAL A 64 -0.11 -7.05 -17.10
C VAL A 64 -0.11 -7.78 -15.77
N GLU A 65 0.73 -7.37 -14.81
CA GLU A 65 0.72 -7.94 -13.47
C GLU A 65 -0.54 -7.57 -12.71
N TYR A 66 -0.96 -6.31 -12.77
CA TYR A 66 -2.21 -5.86 -12.15
C TYR A 66 -3.42 -6.66 -12.64
N GLY A 67 -3.50 -6.94 -13.94
CA GLY A 67 -4.59 -7.74 -14.53
C GLY A 67 -4.60 -9.22 -14.13
N LYS A 68 -3.51 -9.72 -13.50
CA LYS A 68 -3.42 -11.09 -12.97
C LYS A 68 -3.74 -11.17 -11.49
N LEU A 69 -3.93 -10.03 -10.82
CA LEU A 69 -4.21 -9.99 -9.39
C LEU A 69 -5.59 -10.57 -9.10
N SER A 70 -5.68 -11.30 -8.00
CA SER A 70 -6.99 -11.64 -7.43
C SER A 70 -7.65 -10.36 -6.90
N LEU A 71 -8.98 -10.40 -6.76
CA LEU A 71 -9.74 -9.29 -6.17
C LEU A 71 -9.24 -8.95 -4.76
N ALA A 72 -8.85 -9.96 -3.98
CA ALA A 72 -8.25 -9.79 -2.67
C ALA A 72 -6.90 -9.06 -2.73
N ASP A 73 -6.00 -9.45 -3.65
CA ASP A 73 -4.69 -8.77 -3.82
C ASP A 73 -4.88 -7.31 -4.24
N ALA A 74 -5.84 -7.06 -5.14
CA ALA A 74 -6.19 -5.71 -5.55
C ALA A 74 -6.77 -4.89 -4.39
N ASP A 75 -7.60 -5.49 -3.51
CA ASP A 75 -8.13 -4.79 -2.33
C ASP A 75 -7.03 -4.43 -1.31
N VAL A 76 -6.03 -5.30 -1.12
CA VAL A 76 -4.87 -5.00 -0.26
C VAL A 76 -4.09 -3.79 -0.79
N LEU A 77 -3.84 -3.71 -2.09
CA LEU A 77 -3.19 -2.54 -2.71
C LEU A 77 -4.04 -1.27 -2.59
N ASN A 78 -5.37 -1.38 -2.72
CA ASN A 78 -6.27 -0.24 -2.49
C ASN A 78 -6.28 0.21 -1.02
N ALA A 79 -6.22 -0.72 -0.07
CA ALA A 79 -6.12 -0.39 1.35
C ALA A 79 -4.84 0.43 1.64
N ALA A 80 -3.73 0.06 1.01
CA ALA A 80 -2.48 0.82 1.09
C ALA A 80 -2.61 2.23 0.49
N LEU A 81 -3.33 2.41 -0.62
CA LEU A 81 -3.60 3.74 -1.19
C LEU A 81 -4.49 4.60 -0.28
N ASN A 82 -5.52 4.00 0.32
CA ASN A 82 -6.39 4.69 1.27
C ASN A 82 -5.59 5.17 2.50
N PHE A 83 -4.59 4.41 2.94
CA PHE A 83 -3.70 4.86 4.03
C PHE A 83 -2.95 6.15 3.70
N PHE A 84 -2.47 6.33 2.46
CA PHE A 84 -1.79 7.57 2.06
C PHE A 84 -2.71 8.78 2.04
N SER A 85 -3.97 8.60 1.64
CA SER A 85 -4.96 9.69 1.54
C SER A 85 -5.72 9.97 2.85
N ALA A 86 -5.62 9.08 3.84
CA ALA A 86 -6.30 9.23 5.12
C ALA A 86 -5.67 10.36 5.98
N PRO A 87 -6.48 11.15 6.69
CA PRO A 87 -5.98 12.11 7.68
C PRO A 87 -5.29 11.38 8.86
N PRO A 88 -4.40 12.03 9.61
CA PRO A 88 -3.60 11.40 10.67
C PRO A 88 -4.42 10.61 11.69
N ALA A 89 -5.59 11.14 12.10
CA ALA A 89 -6.50 10.45 13.01
C ALA A 89 -7.04 9.14 12.43
N ALA A 90 -7.42 9.14 11.14
CA ALA A 90 -7.89 7.94 10.45
C ALA A 90 -6.75 6.96 10.14
N LYS A 91 -5.50 7.42 9.95
CA LYS A 91 -4.35 6.51 9.77
C LYS A 91 -4.14 5.62 11.00
N ALA A 92 -4.36 6.15 12.21
CA ALA A 92 -4.28 5.36 13.44
C ALA A 92 -5.37 4.27 13.49
N GLU A 93 -6.61 4.62 13.15
CA GLU A 93 -7.72 3.67 13.06
C GLU A 93 -7.51 2.62 11.96
N MET A 94 -7.00 3.03 10.79
CA MET A 94 -6.67 2.11 9.70
C MET A 94 -5.53 1.17 10.07
N THR A 95 -4.54 1.64 10.82
CA THR A 95 -3.46 0.78 11.32
C THR A 95 -4.03 -0.27 12.27
N ALA A 96 -4.91 0.12 13.20
CA ALA A 96 -5.59 -0.82 14.09
C ALA A 96 -6.47 -1.83 13.32
N ALA A 97 -7.22 -1.38 12.30
CA ALA A 97 -8.04 -2.23 11.46
C ALA A 97 -7.19 -3.22 10.63
N LEU A 98 -6.05 -2.79 10.11
CA LEU A 98 -5.10 -3.67 9.41
C LEU A 98 -4.47 -4.69 10.36
N ALA A 99 -4.26 -4.34 11.63
CA ALA A 99 -3.82 -5.27 12.67
C ALA A 99 -4.89 -6.32 12.96
N GLU A 100 -6.14 -5.90 13.14
CA GLU A 100 -7.28 -6.77 13.44
C GLU A 100 -7.58 -7.75 12.29
N LEU A 101 -7.46 -7.29 11.05
CA LEU A 101 -7.60 -8.12 9.84
C LEU A 101 -6.40 -9.06 9.60
N GLY A 102 -5.37 -9.01 10.45
CA GLY A 102 -4.17 -9.85 10.31
C GLY A 102 -3.26 -9.48 9.15
N TYR A 103 -3.44 -8.29 8.55
CA TYR A 103 -2.59 -7.81 7.47
C TYR A 103 -1.27 -7.23 7.97
N LEU A 104 -1.19 -6.70 9.21
CA LEU A 104 0.09 -6.22 9.73
C LEU A 104 1.00 -7.40 10.07
N ALA A 105 2.07 -7.57 9.28
CA ALA A 105 3.19 -8.39 9.72
C ALA A 105 3.91 -7.62 10.84
N GLY A 106 3.75 -8.11 12.08
CA GLY A 106 4.16 -7.45 13.31
C GLY A 106 5.45 -6.67 13.17
N SER A 107 5.35 -5.35 13.25
CA SER A 107 6.49 -4.46 13.37
C SER A 107 6.67 -4.11 14.84
N GLU A 108 6.94 -5.12 15.66
CA GLU A 108 7.39 -4.97 17.04
C GLU A 108 8.54 -5.93 17.29
N SER A 109 9.77 -5.45 17.07
CA SER A 109 10.95 -5.66 17.93
C SER A 109 12.23 -5.50 17.10
N ALA A 110 12.79 -4.29 17.11
CA ALA A 110 14.22 -4.15 17.27
C ALA A 110 14.42 -3.02 18.29
N PRO A 111 14.69 -3.31 19.57
CA PRO A 111 15.29 -2.31 20.43
C PRO A 111 16.61 -1.92 19.76
N SER A 112 16.67 -0.68 19.27
CA SER A 112 17.92 -0.09 18.82
C SER A 112 18.78 0.09 20.06
N THR A 113 19.59 -0.91 20.39
CA THR A 113 20.67 -0.77 21.37
C THR A 113 21.65 0.26 20.82
N LEU A 114 21.57 1.47 21.35
CA LEU A 114 22.64 2.46 21.26
C LEU A 114 23.90 1.84 21.91
N PRO A 115 25.05 1.78 21.24
CA PRO A 115 26.31 1.61 21.94
C PRO A 115 26.72 2.96 22.56
N GLU A 116 26.99 2.95 23.86
CA GLU A 116 27.84 3.94 24.54
C GLU A 116 29.29 3.89 24.02
#